data_AF-A0A136KTT5-F1
#
_entry.id   AF-A0A136KTT5-F1
#
_cell.length_a   1.000
_cell.length_b   1.000
_cell.length_c   1.000
_cell.angle_alpha   90.00
_cell.angle_beta   90.00
_cell.angle_gamma   90.00
#
_symmetry.space_group_name_H-M   'P 1'
#
loop_
_entity.id
_entity.type
_entity.pdbx_description
1 polymer ?
#
loop_
_entity_poly.entity_id
_entity_poly.type
_entity_poly.pdbx_seq_one_letter_code
_entity_poly.pdbx_strand_id
1 'polypeptide(L)'
;MSYKLKAKTEGRLSNMKKLKENKPLKIILLIVLIVFLPQQLLFWKLCTEQDRNIPPNTEVLVSACKNPFAIGVPSGEVLFVYEERFIDKMYLLDLRTKEKRKVPNDPLLLERGIFLNSELVWLEGSLVGPGENGYRPHYILDLVDGKRYELLDLDTLPRLEGGKFDPKNYVYIQSAQYIYIHHSKNTLIALSSDFRTSPNGRVILSQYALEIGADSENGKAIEELIKGLGLSYEIVDFSLRYTSVISPKDNYIIKNDGIILPTGKIIANQEFGGYYDFGYFRSWFYDESGVVVQSYSDYLFSSTLGPSFFLIPKPILKLGLP
;
A
#
# COMPACT_ATOMS: atom_id res chain seq x y z
N MET A 1 37.25 38.14 -52.30
CA MET A 1 36.40 37.87 -51.12
C MET A 1 35.30 36.86 -51.51
N SER A 2 35.63 35.58 -51.78
CA SER A 2 34.60 34.59 -52.18
C SER A 2 35.04 33.11 -52.05
N TYR A 3 35.86 32.76 -51.05
CA TYR A 3 36.25 31.35 -50.81
C TYR A 3 35.94 30.83 -49.40
N LYS A 4 35.55 31.69 -48.44
CA LYS A 4 35.22 31.28 -47.06
C LYS A 4 33.74 30.99 -46.79
N LEU A 5 32.84 31.34 -47.71
CA LEU A 5 31.39 31.13 -47.53
C LEU A 5 30.88 29.78 -48.08
N LYS A 6 31.64 29.11 -48.96
CA LYS A 6 31.22 27.83 -49.58
C LYS A 6 31.42 26.61 -48.66
N ALA A 7 32.51 26.59 -47.89
CA ALA A 7 32.83 25.47 -46.99
C ALA A 7 31.89 25.36 -45.77
N LYS A 8 31.31 26.48 -45.31
CA LYS A 8 30.43 26.50 -44.12
C LYS A 8 29.01 26.00 -44.43
N THR A 9 28.53 26.19 -45.66
CA THR A 9 27.26 25.64 -46.15
C THR A 9 27.37 24.17 -46.54
N GLU A 10 28.49 23.74 -47.12
CA GLU A 10 28.73 22.31 -47.43
C GLU A 10 28.88 21.45 -46.16
N GLY A 11 29.53 21.97 -45.10
CA GLY A 11 29.59 21.30 -43.80
C GLY A 11 28.25 21.17 -43.08
N ARG A 12 27.34 22.16 -43.21
CA ARG A 12 25.97 22.09 -42.65
C ARG A 12 25.06 21.16 -43.46
N LEU A 13 25.17 21.13 -44.79
CA LEU A 13 24.43 20.18 -45.63
C LEU A 13 24.87 18.73 -45.41
N SER A 14 26.18 18.51 -45.17
CA SER A 14 26.74 17.20 -44.82
C SER A 14 26.18 16.67 -43.49
N ASN A 15 26.08 17.52 -42.47
CA ASN A 15 25.47 17.14 -41.19
C ASN A 15 23.94 16.92 -41.27
N MET A 16 23.21 17.67 -42.10
CA MET A 16 21.79 17.40 -42.37
C MET A 16 21.55 16.12 -43.20
N LYS A 17 22.46 15.78 -44.11
CA LYS A 17 22.43 14.50 -44.85
C LYS A 17 22.69 13.30 -43.94
N LYS A 18 23.62 13.42 -42.97
CA LYS A 18 23.86 12.39 -41.95
C LYS A 18 22.65 12.16 -41.02
N LEU A 19 21.87 13.21 -40.69
CA LEU A 19 20.59 13.02 -39.99
C LEU A 19 19.53 12.30 -40.86
N LYS A 20 19.58 12.50 -42.19
CA LYS A 20 18.66 11.89 -43.16
C LYS A 20 18.96 10.39 -43.39
N GLU A 21 20.21 9.98 -43.20
CA GLU A 21 20.73 8.62 -43.43
C GLU A 21 20.84 7.75 -42.17
N ASN A 22 20.40 8.23 -41.00
CA ASN A 22 20.28 7.40 -39.80
C ASN A 22 19.10 6.41 -39.92
N LYS A 23 19.19 5.47 -40.86
CA LYS A 23 18.31 4.30 -40.98
C LYS A 23 18.08 3.60 -39.64
N PRO A 24 19.09 3.33 -38.78
CA PRO A 24 18.84 2.68 -37.49
C PRO A 24 18.00 3.56 -36.55
N LEU A 25 18.21 4.88 -36.52
CA LEU A 25 17.42 5.79 -35.68
C LEU A 25 15.97 5.90 -36.14
N LYS A 26 15.74 5.91 -37.47
CA LYS A 26 14.39 5.89 -38.05
C LYS A 26 13.68 4.56 -37.77
N ILE A 27 14.40 3.45 -37.83
CA ILE A 27 13.87 2.13 -37.50
C ILE A 27 13.55 2.04 -36.01
N ILE A 28 14.43 2.52 -35.11
CA ILE A 28 14.16 2.59 -33.66
C ILE A 28 12.97 3.49 -33.39
N LEU A 29 12.89 4.67 -34.01
CA LEU A 29 11.76 5.58 -33.86
C LEU A 29 10.45 4.95 -34.38
N LEU A 30 10.51 4.23 -35.49
CA LEU A 30 9.38 3.49 -36.06
C LEU A 30 8.95 2.34 -35.14
N ILE A 31 9.88 1.59 -34.55
CA ILE A 31 9.60 0.55 -33.56
C ILE A 31 8.98 1.17 -32.31
N VAL A 32 9.52 2.30 -31.83
CA VAL A 32 8.94 3.03 -30.69
C VAL A 32 7.53 3.50 -31.03
N LEU A 33 7.29 4.02 -32.23
CA LEU A 33 5.96 4.42 -32.70
C LEU A 33 5.00 3.23 -32.86
N ILE A 34 5.45 2.10 -33.38
CA ILE A 34 4.60 0.91 -33.61
C ILE A 34 4.31 0.17 -32.31
N VAL A 35 5.24 0.16 -31.36
CA VAL A 35 5.07 -0.57 -30.09
C VAL A 35 4.44 0.31 -29.03
N PHE A 36 4.93 1.53 -28.79
CA PHE A 36 4.44 2.35 -27.66
C PHE A 36 3.17 3.14 -27.99
N LEU A 37 3.00 3.62 -29.23
CA LEU A 37 1.84 4.46 -29.57
C LEU A 37 0.51 3.69 -29.46
N PRO A 38 0.39 2.44 -29.96
CA PRO A 38 -0.83 1.66 -29.78
C PRO A 38 -1.11 1.32 -28.32
N GLN A 39 -0.08 1.08 -27.51
CA GLN A 39 -0.24 0.81 -26.08
C GLN A 39 -0.78 2.04 -25.34
N GLN A 40 -0.26 3.23 -25.65
CA GLN A 40 -0.74 4.48 -25.07
C GLN A 40 -2.18 4.78 -25.51
N LEU A 41 -2.51 4.58 -26.79
CA LEU A 41 -3.88 4.74 -27.29
C LEU A 41 -4.85 3.75 -26.62
N LEU A 42 -4.42 2.50 -26.46
CA LEU A 42 -5.19 1.47 -25.78
C LEU A 42 -5.40 1.81 -24.30
N PHE A 43 -4.35 2.24 -23.58
CA PHE A 43 -4.46 2.72 -22.20
C PHE A 43 -5.46 3.86 -22.08
N TRP A 44 -5.37 4.88 -22.92
CA TRP A 44 -6.30 6.01 -22.91
C TRP A 44 -7.75 5.59 -23.14
N LYS A 45 -7.98 4.66 -24.08
CA LYS A 45 -9.31 4.11 -24.33
C LYS A 45 -9.84 3.38 -23.10
N LEU A 46 -9.06 2.45 -22.55
CA LEU A 46 -9.44 1.65 -21.40
C LEU A 46 -9.69 2.51 -20.16
N CYS A 47 -8.78 3.43 -19.84
CA CYS A 47 -8.92 4.26 -18.64
C CYS A 47 -10.15 5.18 -18.70
N THR A 48 -10.43 5.76 -19.87
CA THR A 48 -11.60 6.63 -20.06
C THR A 48 -12.88 5.82 -19.98
N GLU A 49 -12.87 4.58 -20.47
CA GLU A 49 -14.00 3.66 -20.34
C GLU A 49 -14.25 3.28 -18.88
N GLN A 50 -13.21 2.98 -18.10
CA GLN A 50 -13.33 2.66 -16.68
C GLN A 50 -13.83 3.86 -15.85
N ASP A 51 -13.40 5.08 -16.16
CA ASP A 51 -13.91 6.29 -15.50
C ASP A 51 -15.36 6.64 -15.89
N ARG A 52 -15.83 6.19 -17.07
CA ARG A 52 -17.22 6.41 -17.54
C ARG A 52 -18.18 5.34 -17.03
N ASN A 53 -17.74 4.09 -16.97
CA ASN A 53 -18.55 2.93 -16.63
C ASN A 53 -18.39 2.57 -15.14
N ILE A 54 -18.56 3.55 -14.26
CA ILE A 54 -18.51 3.33 -12.81
C ILE A 54 -19.88 2.83 -12.30
N PRO A 55 -19.90 1.96 -11.27
CA PRO A 55 -21.16 1.52 -10.67
C PRO A 55 -22.01 2.70 -10.15
N PRO A 56 -23.36 2.59 -10.17
CA PRO A 56 -24.23 3.53 -9.45
C PRO A 56 -23.85 3.62 -7.96
N ASN A 57 -24.15 4.74 -7.30
CA ASN A 57 -23.79 5.02 -5.90
C ASN A 57 -22.27 5.07 -5.61
N THR A 58 -21.45 5.44 -6.60
CA THR A 58 -20.01 5.65 -6.41
C THR A 58 -19.57 7.08 -6.73
N GLU A 59 -18.53 7.54 -6.04
CA GLU A 59 -17.79 8.78 -6.32
C GLU A 59 -16.36 8.42 -6.73
N VAL A 60 -15.86 9.00 -7.84
CA VAL A 60 -14.46 8.81 -8.26
C VAL A 60 -13.55 9.68 -7.39
N LEU A 61 -12.70 9.04 -6.57
CA LEU A 61 -11.69 9.73 -5.77
C LEU A 61 -10.42 9.98 -6.59
N VAL A 62 -9.98 8.98 -7.36
CA VAL A 62 -8.83 9.08 -8.26
C VAL A 62 -9.14 8.35 -9.57
N SER A 63 -9.03 9.08 -10.67
CA SER A 63 -9.27 8.57 -12.03
C SER A 63 -8.36 7.42 -12.42
N ALA A 64 -8.91 6.43 -13.13
CA ALA A 64 -8.20 5.31 -13.74
C ALA A 64 -7.12 5.79 -14.73
N CYS A 65 -7.33 6.94 -15.38
CA CYS A 65 -6.35 7.50 -16.31
C CYS A 65 -5.07 8.00 -15.64
N LYS A 66 -4.94 7.87 -14.32
CA LYS A 66 -3.69 8.07 -13.59
C LYS A 66 -2.96 6.77 -13.24
N ASN A 67 -3.52 5.63 -13.64
CA ASN A 67 -3.12 4.30 -13.20
C ASN A 67 -2.87 4.23 -11.68
N PRO A 68 -3.89 4.55 -10.87
CA PRO A 68 -3.67 4.75 -9.46
C PRO A 68 -3.55 3.41 -8.71
N PHE A 69 -2.93 3.44 -7.55
CA PHE A 69 -2.95 2.39 -6.54
C PHE A 69 -3.18 3.01 -5.16
N ALA A 70 -3.95 2.35 -4.31
CA ALA A 70 -4.27 2.81 -2.97
C ALA A 70 -3.90 1.82 -1.88
N ILE A 71 -3.43 2.35 -0.74
CA ILE A 71 -3.32 1.63 0.53
C ILE A 71 -4.17 2.35 1.58
N GLY A 72 -4.92 1.57 2.35
CA GLY A 72 -5.68 2.07 3.49
C GLY A 72 -4.80 2.67 4.57
N VAL A 73 -5.28 3.74 5.19
CA VAL A 73 -4.67 4.31 6.38
C VAL A 73 -5.67 4.20 7.53
N PRO A 74 -5.25 3.72 8.72
CA PRO A 74 -6.08 3.74 9.93
C PRO A 74 -6.65 5.15 10.19
N SER A 75 -7.86 5.25 10.75
CA SER A 75 -8.76 6.42 10.86
C SER A 75 -9.70 6.71 9.69
N GLY A 76 -9.35 6.33 8.46
CA GLY A 76 -10.18 6.63 7.28
C GLY A 76 -10.21 8.11 6.87
N GLU A 77 -9.42 8.99 7.49
CA GLU A 77 -9.32 10.41 7.10
C GLU A 77 -8.48 10.63 5.84
N VAL A 78 -7.47 9.78 5.65
CA VAL A 78 -6.53 9.88 4.53
C VAL A 78 -6.41 8.55 3.81
N LEU A 79 -5.98 8.62 2.55
CA LEU A 79 -5.66 7.45 1.73
C LEU A 79 -4.26 7.62 1.15
N PHE A 80 -3.41 6.60 1.26
CA PHE A 80 -2.15 6.61 0.51
C PHE A 80 -2.42 6.30 -0.95
N VAL A 81 -1.93 7.15 -1.85
CA VAL A 81 -2.14 7.03 -3.29
C VAL A 81 -0.81 7.08 -4.03
N TYR A 82 -0.64 6.12 -4.93
CA TYR A 82 0.40 6.08 -5.95
C TYR A 82 -0.23 6.31 -7.33
N GLU A 83 0.33 7.20 -8.14
CA GLU A 83 -0.05 7.43 -9.55
C GLU A 83 1.14 7.06 -10.45
N GLU A 84 1.08 5.95 -11.19
CA GLU A 84 2.18 5.39 -12.01
C GLU A 84 2.35 6.06 -13.40
N ARG A 85 2.00 7.35 -13.53
CA ARG A 85 1.84 7.97 -14.86
C ARG A 85 2.81 9.11 -15.13
N PHE A 86 3.71 8.90 -16.10
CA PHE A 86 4.77 9.82 -16.61
C PHE A 86 5.79 10.28 -15.57
N ILE A 87 5.32 10.59 -14.37
CA ILE A 87 6.09 10.90 -13.16
C ILE A 87 5.35 10.21 -12.04
N ASP A 88 5.99 9.20 -11.46
CA ASP A 88 5.46 8.47 -10.32
C ASP A 88 5.23 9.44 -9.16
N LYS A 89 4.01 9.47 -8.65
CA LYS A 89 3.63 10.35 -7.53
C LYS A 89 3.05 9.54 -6.40
N MET A 90 3.69 9.63 -5.24
CA MET A 90 3.17 9.13 -3.97
C MET A 90 2.71 10.30 -3.12
N TYR A 91 1.53 10.19 -2.53
CA TYR A 91 0.98 11.19 -1.61
C TYR A 91 -0.10 10.59 -0.70
N LEU A 92 -0.37 11.28 0.40
CA LEU A 92 -1.57 11.08 1.21
C LEU A 92 -2.67 12.01 0.69
N LEU A 93 -3.80 11.43 0.32
CA LEU A 93 -5.01 12.13 -0.08
C LEU A 93 -5.90 12.30 1.15
N ASP A 94 -6.13 13.54 1.58
CA ASP A 94 -7.16 13.84 2.57
C ASP A 94 -8.54 13.67 1.93
N LEU A 95 -9.37 12.78 2.50
CA LEU A 95 -10.66 12.42 1.92
C LEU A 95 -11.74 13.49 2.16
N ARG A 96 -11.53 14.36 3.15
CA ARG A 96 -12.41 15.48 3.50
C ARG A 96 -12.11 16.72 2.67
N THR A 97 -10.84 17.12 2.60
CA THR A 97 -10.42 18.36 1.94
C THR A 97 -9.98 18.14 0.49
N LYS A 98 -9.72 16.88 0.09
CA LYS A 98 -9.11 16.49 -1.19
C LYS A 98 -7.68 17.00 -1.36
N GLU A 99 -7.07 17.52 -0.31
CA GLU A 99 -5.67 17.97 -0.33
C GLU A 99 -4.71 16.79 -0.48
N LYS A 100 -3.60 17.05 -1.17
CA LYS A 100 -2.54 16.05 -1.40
C LYS A 100 -1.31 16.42 -0.60
N ARG A 101 -1.02 15.65 0.45
CA ARG A 101 0.20 15.79 1.24
C ARG A 101 1.28 14.88 0.67
N LYS A 102 2.45 15.45 0.37
CA LYS A 102 3.61 14.66 -0.09
C LYS A 102 4.06 13.69 1.00
N VAL A 103 4.57 12.55 0.58
CA VAL A 103 5.25 11.59 1.46
C VAL A 103 6.75 11.58 1.15
N PRO A 104 7.60 11.16 2.10
CA PRO A 104 9.01 10.89 1.84
C PRO A 104 9.17 9.88 0.69
N ASN A 105 10.23 10.06 -0.11
CA ASN A 105 10.55 9.14 -1.19
C ASN A 105 11.33 7.94 -0.63
N ASP A 106 10.61 6.96 -0.11
CA ASP A 106 11.18 5.68 0.34
C ASP A 106 10.78 4.56 -0.65
N PRO A 107 11.75 3.82 -1.24
CA PRO A 107 11.44 2.80 -2.23
C PRO A 107 10.60 1.64 -1.67
N LEU A 108 10.64 1.40 -0.35
CA LEU A 108 9.88 0.31 0.27
C LEU A 108 8.46 0.72 0.65
N LEU A 109 8.14 2.02 0.64
CA LEU A 109 6.83 2.53 1.05
C LEU A 109 5.69 1.95 0.20
N LEU A 110 5.87 1.91 -1.12
CA LEU A 110 4.87 1.35 -2.03
C LEU A 110 4.78 -0.18 -1.94
N GLU A 111 5.93 -0.86 -1.83
CA GLU A 111 5.99 -2.32 -1.91
C GLU A 111 5.61 -3.03 -0.61
N ARG A 112 5.93 -2.42 0.54
CA ARG A 112 5.89 -3.08 1.86
C ARG A 112 5.35 -2.19 2.99
N GLY A 113 4.93 -0.95 2.69
CA GLY A 113 4.47 0.00 3.69
C GLY A 113 3.16 -0.43 4.33
N ILE A 114 3.17 -0.58 5.65
CA ILE A 114 1.97 -0.82 6.47
C ILE A 114 1.72 0.44 7.29
N PHE A 115 0.63 1.15 7.00
CA PHE A 115 0.27 2.37 7.70
C PHE A 115 -0.24 2.04 9.11
N LEU A 116 0.41 2.60 10.13
CA LEU A 116 -0.04 2.53 11.51
C LEU A 116 -1.00 3.67 11.84
N ASN A 117 -0.77 4.83 11.23
CA ASN A 117 -1.67 5.98 11.22
C ASN A 117 -1.27 6.88 10.03
N SER A 118 -1.79 8.11 9.97
CA SER A 118 -1.50 9.06 8.89
C SER A 118 -0.05 9.56 8.86
N GLU A 119 0.72 9.38 9.93
CA GLU A 119 2.09 9.85 10.08
C GLU A 119 3.12 8.74 10.14
N LEU A 120 2.74 7.54 10.57
CA LEU A 120 3.67 6.44 10.86
C LEU A 120 3.39 5.24 9.95
N VAL A 121 4.46 4.74 9.34
CA VAL A 121 4.43 3.54 8.50
C VAL A 121 5.43 2.54 9.01
N TRP A 122 4.98 1.33 9.28
CA TRP A 122 5.89 0.20 9.49
C TRP A 122 6.38 -0.33 8.14
N LEU A 123 7.70 -0.46 8.02
CA LEU A 123 8.34 -1.10 6.89
C LEU A 123 8.99 -2.39 7.37
N GLU A 124 8.51 -3.49 6.78
CA GLU A 124 8.97 -4.83 7.10
C GLU A 124 10.45 -5.02 6.72
N GLY A 125 11.21 -5.57 7.67
CA GLY A 125 12.61 -5.91 7.50
C GLY A 125 12.83 -7.14 6.62
N SER A 126 14.01 -7.74 6.77
CA SER A 126 14.34 -9.03 6.15
C SER A 126 13.76 -10.19 6.94
N LEU A 127 13.48 -11.31 6.26
CA LEU A 127 13.08 -12.57 6.91
C LEU A 127 14.23 -13.33 7.59
N VAL A 128 15.45 -12.78 7.56
CA VAL A 128 16.62 -13.34 8.27
C VAL A 128 16.87 -12.56 9.55
N GLY A 129 17.54 -13.18 10.52
CA GLY A 129 17.85 -12.55 11.81
C GLY A 129 19.10 -11.66 11.78
N PRO A 130 19.33 -10.88 12.86
CA PRO A 130 20.55 -10.11 13.03
C PRO A 130 21.81 -10.99 12.91
N GLY A 131 22.80 -10.53 12.14
CA GLY A 131 24.07 -11.26 11.92
C GLY A 131 24.11 -12.11 10.66
N GLU A 132 22.98 -12.33 10.00
CA GLU A 132 22.91 -13.02 8.70
C GLU A 132 23.15 -12.06 7.53
N ASN A 133 23.73 -12.58 6.44
CA ASN A 133 23.92 -11.80 5.22
C ASN A 133 22.56 -11.39 4.64
N GLY A 134 22.38 -10.08 4.44
CA GLY A 134 21.13 -9.52 3.93
C GLY A 134 20.13 -9.11 5.01
N TYR A 135 20.51 -9.18 6.30
CA TYR A 135 19.69 -8.65 7.38
C TYR A 135 19.34 -7.16 7.18
N ARG A 136 18.06 -6.85 7.35
CA ARG A 136 17.52 -5.49 7.42
C ARG A 136 16.52 -5.43 8.58
N PRO A 137 16.68 -4.51 9.53
CA PRO A 137 15.75 -4.39 10.63
C PRO A 137 14.39 -3.90 10.14
N HIS A 138 13.34 -4.26 10.87
CA HIS A 138 12.06 -3.58 10.77
C HIS A 138 12.22 -2.14 11.27
N TYR A 139 11.48 -1.19 10.70
CA TYR A 139 11.51 0.19 11.19
C TYR A 139 10.19 0.92 10.99
N ILE A 140 10.01 1.98 11.77
CA ILE A 140 8.96 2.97 11.56
C ILE A 140 9.53 4.10 10.70
N LEU A 141 8.90 4.38 9.57
CA LEU A 141 9.08 5.60 8.80
C LEU A 141 8.09 6.65 9.30
N ASP A 142 8.62 7.78 9.77
CA ASP A 142 7.83 8.96 10.09
C ASP A 142 7.68 9.82 8.84
N LEU A 143 6.45 10.02 8.40
CA LEU A 143 6.11 10.73 7.18
C LEU A 143 6.22 12.26 7.34
N VAL A 144 6.28 12.77 8.56
CA VAL A 144 6.40 14.21 8.85
C VAL A 144 7.80 14.71 8.52
N ASP A 145 8.84 14.00 9.00
CA ASP A 145 10.23 14.40 8.84
C ASP A 145 11.08 13.44 8.00
N GLY A 146 10.51 12.30 7.58
CA GLY A 146 11.18 11.29 6.77
C GLY A 146 12.18 10.42 7.54
N LYS A 147 12.25 10.52 8.88
CA LYS A 147 13.18 9.71 9.67
C LYS A 147 12.71 8.28 9.82
N ARG A 148 13.70 7.39 9.97
CA ARG A 148 13.52 5.96 10.20
C ARG A 148 13.89 5.63 11.64
N TYR A 149 13.05 4.87 12.31
CA TYR A 149 13.24 4.41 13.69
C TYR A 149 13.20 2.88 13.71
N GLU A 150 14.39 2.27 13.81
CA GLU A 150 14.52 0.81 13.85
C GLU A 150 13.80 0.21 15.06
N LEU A 151 13.04 -0.84 14.83
CA LEU A 151 12.30 -1.58 15.86
C LEU A 151 13.21 -2.62 16.50
N LEU A 152 13.16 -2.72 17.83
CA LEU A 152 13.75 -3.84 18.55
C LEU A 152 12.88 -5.08 18.35
N ASP A 153 13.43 -6.09 17.68
CA ASP A 153 12.76 -7.36 17.43
C ASP A 153 12.87 -8.29 18.64
N LEU A 154 11.75 -8.43 19.37
CA LEU A 154 11.68 -9.26 20.56
C LEU A 154 11.80 -10.75 20.24
N ASP A 155 11.57 -11.15 18.99
CA ASP A 155 11.71 -12.55 18.57
C ASP A 155 13.15 -13.04 18.70
N THR A 156 14.10 -12.10 18.58
CA THR A 156 15.54 -12.35 18.59
C THR A 156 16.17 -12.38 19.98
N LEU A 157 15.40 -12.03 21.03
CA LEU A 157 15.90 -12.02 22.40
C LEU A 157 16.13 -13.46 22.93
N PRO A 158 17.03 -13.63 23.92
CA PRO A 158 17.29 -14.93 24.53
C PRO A 158 16.02 -15.61 25.03
N ARG A 159 15.89 -16.90 24.70
CA ARG A 159 14.76 -17.76 25.08
C ARG A 159 15.02 -18.50 26.38
N LEU A 160 13.94 -18.88 27.05
CA LEU A 160 13.99 -19.80 28.19
C LEU A 160 14.24 -21.23 27.72
N GLU A 161 14.48 -22.13 28.67
CA GLU A 161 14.59 -23.57 28.39
C GLU A 161 13.35 -24.08 27.65
N GLY A 162 13.58 -24.85 26.58
CA GLY A 162 12.52 -25.35 25.71
C GLY A 162 12.06 -24.36 24.62
N GLY A 163 12.75 -23.23 24.41
CA GLY A 163 12.48 -22.26 23.33
C GLY A 163 11.51 -21.13 23.69
N LYS A 164 10.87 -21.23 24.87
CA LYS A 164 9.82 -20.33 25.32
C LYS A 164 10.26 -18.86 25.38
N PHE A 165 9.35 -17.97 25.00
CA PHE A 165 9.53 -16.53 25.21
C PHE A 165 9.69 -16.22 26.70
N ASP A 166 10.65 -15.35 27.04
CA ASP A 166 10.88 -14.94 28.42
C ASP A 166 9.87 -13.85 28.84
N PRO A 167 8.96 -14.12 29.80
CA PRO A 167 7.93 -13.16 30.21
C PRO A 167 8.49 -11.83 30.72
N LYS A 168 9.75 -11.77 31.17
CA LYS A 168 10.38 -10.51 31.60
C LYS A 168 10.40 -9.47 30.47
N ASN A 169 10.42 -9.92 29.21
CA ASN A 169 10.46 -9.05 28.04
C ASN A 169 9.10 -8.41 27.74
N TYR A 170 8.00 -8.81 28.41
CA TYR A 170 6.71 -8.11 28.27
C TYR A 170 6.76 -6.67 28.78
N VAL A 171 7.75 -6.30 29.60
CA VAL A 171 7.96 -4.90 30.06
C VAL A 171 8.13 -3.91 28.90
N TYR A 172 8.70 -4.35 27.77
CA TYR A 172 8.85 -3.52 26.57
C TYR A 172 7.50 -3.19 25.93
N ILE A 173 6.51 -4.07 26.09
CA ILE A 173 5.16 -3.89 25.55
C ILE A 173 4.29 -3.11 26.55
N GLN A 174 4.40 -3.41 27.85
CA GLN A 174 3.62 -2.74 28.90
C GLN A 174 3.93 -1.25 29.04
N SER A 175 5.08 -0.79 28.58
CA SER A 175 5.46 0.62 28.55
C SER A 175 5.03 1.36 27.27
N ALA A 176 4.40 0.66 26.32
CA ALA A 176 3.93 1.26 25.07
C ALA A 176 2.67 2.11 25.29
N GLN A 177 2.61 3.24 24.58
CA GLN A 177 1.41 4.07 24.49
C GLN A 177 0.53 3.64 23.31
N TYR A 178 1.16 3.24 22.21
CA TYR A 178 0.50 2.83 20.98
C TYR A 178 0.85 1.38 20.69
N ILE A 179 -0.17 0.55 20.48
CA ILE A 179 -0.01 -0.87 20.16
C ILE A 179 -0.81 -1.16 18.90
N TYR A 180 -0.15 -1.70 17.90
CA TYR A 180 -0.73 -2.06 16.62
C TYR A 180 -0.61 -3.56 16.39
N ILE A 181 -1.68 -4.19 15.92
CA ILE A 181 -1.69 -5.60 15.55
C ILE A 181 -1.99 -5.72 14.05
N HIS A 182 -1.17 -6.52 13.37
CA HIS A 182 -1.39 -6.90 11.98
C HIS A 182 -1.60 -8.42 11.87
N HIS A 183 -2.85 -8.85 11.70
CA HIS A 183 -3.26 -10.27 11.73
C HIS A 183 -2.57 -11.10 10.65
N SER A 184 -2.65 -10.70 9.38
CA SER A 184 -2.05 -11.39 8.22
C SER A 184 -0.54 -11.60 8.36
N LYS A 185 0.15 -10.71 9.08
CA LYS A 185 1.59 -10.78 9.35
C LYS A 185 1.91 -11.46 10.67
N ASN A 186 0.90 -11.75 11.50
CA ASN A 186 1.09 -12.31 12.83
C ASN A 186 2.04 -11.45 13.66
N THR A 187 1.85 -10.14 13.66
CA THR A 187 2.82 -9.19 14.22
C THR A 187 2.17 -8.14 15.10
N LEU A 188 2.84 -7.83 16.21
CA LEU A 188 2.60 -6.72 17.11
C LEU A 188 3.68 -5.67 16.93
N ILE A 189 3.30 -4.39 16.91
CA ILE A 189 4.21 -3.26 17.00
C ILE A 189 3.80 -2.42 18.21
N ALA A 190 4.74 -2.15 19.11
CA ALA A 190 4.51 -1.38 20.32
C ALA A 190 5.43 -0.16 20.36
N LEU A 191 4.85 1.04 20.47
CA LEU A 191 5.55 2.31 20.52
C LEU A 191 5.21 3.06 21.81
N SER A 192 6.23 3.40 22.57
CA SER A 192 6.18 4.35 23.69
C SER A 192 5.89 5.78 23.21
N SER A 193 5.49 6.66 24.14
CA SER A 193 5.27 8.09 23.84
C SER A 193 6.49 8.82 23.27
N ASP A 194 7.69 8.38 23.67
CA ASP A 194 8.99 8.97 23.35
C ASP A 194 9.81 8.09 22.38
N PHE A 195 9.14 7.21 21.62
CA PHE A 195 9.78 6.24 20.73
C PHE A 195 10.77 6.85 19.73
N ARG A 196 10.57 8.12 19.36
CA ARG A 196 11.46 8.87 18.45
C ARG A 196 12.84 9.12 19.06
N THR A 197 12.93 9.20 20.38
CA THR A 197 14.17 9.43 21.13
C THR A 197 14.64 8.21 21.91
N SER A 198 13.74 7.26 22.21
CA SER A 198 14.03 6.05 23.00
C SER A 198 14.05 4.79 22.14
N PRO A 199 15.23 4.18 21.88
CA PRO A 199 15.32 2.93 21.11
C PRO A 199 14.59 1.75 21.75
N ASN A 200 14.55 1.66 23.07
CA ASN A 200 13.84 0.60 23.79
C ASN A 200 12.32 0.81 23.80
N GLY A 201 11.89 2.02 23.44
CA GLY A 201 10.49 2.41 23.37
C GLY A 201 9.82 2.07 22.05
N ARG A 202 10.42 1.23 21.20
CA ARG A 202 9.89 0.83 19.90
C ARG A 202 10.22 -0.62 19.60
N VAL A 203 9.22 -1.49 19.69
CA VAL A 203 9.42 -2.93 19.63
C VAL A 203 8.48 -3.60 18.65
N ILE A 204 8.90 -4.77 18.18
CA ILE A 204 8.10 -5.66 17.34
C ILE A 204 8.16 -7.08 17.90
N LEU A 205 7.05 -7.80 17.81
CA LEU A 205 6.93 -9.18 18.27
C LEU A 205 6.06 -9.97 17.30
N SER A 206 6.52 -11.14 16.85
CA SER A 206 5.70 -12.06 16.11
C SER A 206 4.94 -13.02 17.03
N GLN A 207 3.76 -13.45 16.58
CA GLN A 207 3.01 -14.55 17.20
C GLN A 207 3.85 -15.83 17.27
N TYR A 208 4.73 -16.07 16.30
CA TYR A 208 5.60 -17.25 16.30
C TYR A 208 6.51 -17.31 17.53
N ALA A 209 6.89 -16.16 18.09
CA ALA A 209 7.65 -16.10 19.32
C ALA A 209 6.88 -16.64 20.54
N LEU A 210 5.55 -16.70 20.49
CA LEU A 210 4.71 -17.16 21.59
C LEU A 210 4.54 -18.70 21.61
N GLU A 211 5.16 -19.43 20.68
CA GLU A 211 5.13 -20.91 20.58
C GLU A 211 3.74 -21.54 20.59
N ILE A 212 2.78 -20.85 19.99
CA ILE A 212 1.42 -21.37 19.89
C ILE A 212 1.33 -22.26 18.64
N GLY A 213 0.65 -23.40 18.76
CA GLY A 213 0.59 -24.42 17.72
C GLY A 213 0.11 -23.86 16.36
N ALA A 214 0.51 -24.54 15.28
CA ALA A 214 0.28 -24.12 13.89
C ALA A 214 -1.21 -23.85 13.52
N ASP A 215 -2.15 -24.31 14.35
CA ASP A 215 -3.59 -24.14 14.16
C ASP A 215 -4.16 -22.84 14.75
N SER A 216 -3.33 -21.98 15.35
CA SER A 216 -3.82 -20.71 15.89
C SER A 216 -4.23 -19.75 14.77
N GLU A 217 -5.41 -19.15 14.93
CA GLU A 217 -5.86 -18.05 14.08
C GLU A 217 -4.84 -16.90 14.09
N ASN A 218 -4.69 -16.29 12.91
CA ASN A 218 -3.73 -15.22 12.69
C ASN A 218 -3.97 -14.04 13.66
N GLY A 219 -2.92 -13.57 14.34
CA GLY A 219 -2.96 -12.46 15.31
C GLY A 219 -3.67 -12.76 16.64
N LYS A 220 -4.40 -13.86 16.77
CA LYS A 220 -5.25 -14.15 17.94
C LYS A 220 -4.45 -14.26 19.24
N ALA A 221 -3.31 -14.94 19.20
CA ALA A 221 -2.45 -15.07 20.37
C ALA A 221 -1.92 -13.73 20.87
N ILE A 222 -1.58 -12.85 19.93
CA ILE A 222 -1.12 -11.51 20.24
C ILE A 222 -2.26 -10.73 20.90
N GLU A 223 -3.49 -10.81 20.38
CA GLU A 223 -4.63 -10.18 21.03
C GLU A 223 -4.87 -10.71 22.45
N GLU A 224 -4.80 -12.02 22.65
CA GLU A 224 -4.98 -12.66 23.96
C GLU A 224 -3.88 -12.20 24.95
N LEU A 225 -2.63 -12.10 24.49
CA LEU A 225 -1.53 -11.54 25.26
C LEU A 225 -1.83 -10.09 25.67
N ILE A 226 -2.20 -9.23 24.73
CA ILE A 226 -2.44 -7.80 24.97
C ILE A 226 -3.65 -7.59 25.89
N LYS A 227 -4.73 -8.36 25.71
CA LYS A 227 -5.87 -8.39 26.62
C LYS A 227 -5.46 -8.86 28.02
N GLY A 228 -4.63 -9.89 28.11
CA GLY A 228 -4.08 -10.40 29.38
C GLY A 228 -3.20 -9.39 30.11
N LEU A 229 -2.50 -8.52 29.36
CA LEU A 229 -1.72 -7.40 29.92
C LEU A 229 -2.59 -6.17 30.26
N GLY A 230 -3.89 -6.19 29.94
CA GLY A 230 -4.81 -5.07 30.20
C GLY A 230 -4.54 -3.84 29.33
N LEU A 231 -3.99 -4.04 28.13
CA LEU A 231 -3.61 -2.97 27.21
C LEU A 231 -4.60 -2.85 26.06
N SER A 232 -4.75 -1.64 25.51
CA SER A 232 -5.53 -1.38 24.30
C SER A 232 -4.64 -1.50 23.06
N TYR A 233 -5.25 -1.84 21.92
CA TYR A 233 -4.56 -1.95 20.63
C TYR A 233 -5.46 -1.51 19.48
N GLU A 234 -4.82 -1.19 18.36
CA GLU A 234 -5.46 -0.89 17.08
C GLU A 234 -5.15 -1.98 16.06
N ILE A 235 -6.15 -2.36 15.27
CA ILE A 235 -5.97 -3.29 14.15
C ILE A 235 -5.61 -2.47 12.92
N VAL A 236 -4.44 -2.77 12.34
CA VAL A 236 -3.93 -2.09 11.13
C VAL A 236 -3.95 -2.99 9.90
N ASP A 237 -4.48 -4.20 10.04
CA ASP A 237 -4.67 -5.13 8.93
C ASP A 237 -6.02 -4.89 8.25
N PHE A 238 -5.96 -4.39 7.02
CA PHE A 238 -7.14 -4.17 6.17
C PHE A 238 -7.43 -5.38 5.26
N SER A 239 -6.76 -6.50 5.49
CA SER A 239 -7.04 -7.78 4.82
C SER A 239 -8.24 -8.46 5.48
N LEU A 240 -9.40 -8.32 4.83
CA LEU A 240 -10.67 -8.92 5.26
C LEU A 240 -10.64 -10.46 5.34
N ARG A 241 -9.60 -11.09 4.78
CA ARG A 241 -9.34 -12.53 4.88
C ARG A 241 -9.00 -12.98 6.30
N TYR A 242 -8.36 -12.13 7.09
CA TYR A 242 -7.82 -12.51 8.39
C TYR A 242 -8.50 -11.78 9.55
N THR A 243 -9.16 -10.65 9.30
CA THR A 243 -9.78 -9.86 10.35
C THR A 243 -11.02 -9.11 9.86
N SER A 244 -11.85 -8.67 10.80
CA SER A 244 -12.95 -7.73 10.55
C SER A 244 -12.45 -6.32 10.84
N VAL A 245 -12.80 -5.36 9.98
CA VAL A 245 -12.37 -3.97 10.16
C VAL A 245 -13.55 -3.13 10.63
N ILE A 246 -13.42 -2.51 11.79
CA ILE A 246 -14.46 -1.68 12.39
C ILE A 246 -14.35 -0.25 11.81
N SER A 247 -15.48 0.41 11.61
CA SER A 247 -15.51 1.79 11.14
C SER A 247 -15.01 2.76 12.23
N PRO A 248 -14.53 3.97 11.89
CA PRO A 248 -13.91 4.88 12.85
C PRO A 248 -14.74 5.25 14.09
N LYS A 249 -16.08 5.18 14.00
CA LYS A 249 -17.01 5.45 15.11
C LYS A 249 -17.79 4.20 15.55
N ASP A 250 -17.32 3.02 15.17
CA ASP A 250 -17.91 1.73 15.52
C ASP A 250 -19.35 1.52 15.03
N ASN A 251 -19.80 2.30 14.05
CA ASN A 251 -21.15 2.21 13.49
C ASN A 251 -21.32 1.03 12.53
N TYR A 252 -20.22 0.55 11.93
CA TYR A 252 -20.22 -0.52 10.95
C TYR A 252 -19.01 -1.43 11.12
N ILE A 253 -19.16 -2.67 10.67
CA ILE A 253 -18.07 -3.64 10.59
C ILE A 253 -18.05 -4.17 9.16
N ILE A 254 -16.88 -4.13 8.52
CA ILE A 254 -16.69 -4.78 7.23
C ILE A 254 -16.00 -6.12 7.42
N LYS A 255 -16.52 -7.11 6.72
CA LYS A 255 -16.09 -8.50 6.74
C LYS A 255 -16.02 -9.04 5.32
N ASN A 256 -15.48 -10.24 5.23
CA ASN A 256 -15.47 -11.07 4.02
C ASN A 256 -16.85 -11.52 3.51
N ASP A 257 -17.96 -11.12 4.11
CA ASP A 257 -19.33 -11.42 3.63
C ASP A 257 -20.16 -10.15 3.38
N GLY A 258 -19.70 -8.99 3.83
CA GLY A 258 -20.33 -7.70 3.57
C GLY A 258 -20.05 -6.67 4.66
N ILE A 259 -20.87 -5.63 4.67
CA ILE A 259 -20.89 -4.60 5.70
C ILE A 259 -22.09 -4.86 6.60
N ILE A 260 -21.82 -4.95 7.90
CA ILE A 260 -22.81 -5.26 8.91
C ILE A 260 -22.88 -4.16 9.96
N LEU A 261 -24.07 -3.97 10.52
CA LEU A 261 -24.25 -3.20 11.75
C LEU A 261 -23.71 -3.98 12.96
N PRO A 262 -23.36 -3.31 14.07
CA PRO A 262 -23.00 -3.96 15.33
C PRO A 262 -24.06 -4.94 15.84
N THR A 263 -25.33 -4.75 15.44
CA THR A 263 -26.45 -5.66 15.74
C THR A 263 -26.41 -6.96 14.94
N GLY A 264 -25.46 -7.14 14.02
CA GLY A 264 -25.31 -8.30 13.13
C GLY A 264 -26.15 -8.24 11.84
N LYS A 265 -26.87 -7.15 11.59
CA LYS A 265 -27.66 -6.98 10.35
C LYS A 265 -26.75 -6.59 9.18
N ILE A 266 -26.79 -7.34 8.09
CA ILE A 266 -26.11 -7.00 6.83
C ILE A 266 -26.84 -5.84 6.16
N ILE A 267 -26.10 -4.79 5.80
CA ILE A 267 -26.62 -3.61 5.11
C ILE A 267 -26.09 -3.46 3.67
N ALA A 268 -24.95 -4.07 3.37
CA ALA A 268 -24.41 -4.17 2.02
C ALA A 268 -23.73 -5.53 1.87
N ASN A 269 -24.07 -6.27 0.81
CA ASN A 269 -23.45 -7.54 0.45
C ASN A 269 -22.47 -7.36 -0.72
N GLN A 270 -21.87 -8.45 -1.20
CA GLN A 270 -20.95 -8.47 -2.36
C GLN A 270 -21.55 -7.87 -3.64
N GLU A 271 -22.87 -7.84 -3.77
CA GLU A 271 -23.55 -7.36 -4.98
C GLU A 271 -23.80 -5.85 -4.95
N PHE A 272 -23.66 -5.21 -3.79
CA PHE A 272 -24.04 -3.83 -3.53
C PHE A 272 -23.29 -2.77 -4.37
N GLY A 273 -22.24 -3.15 -5.10
CA GLY A 273 -21.61 -2.31 -6.10
C GLY A 273 -21.13 -3.04 -7.36
N GLY A 274 -21.78 -4.16 -7.72
CA GLY A 274 -21.46 -4.94 -8.92
C GLY A 274 -20.27 -5.88 -8.71
N TYR A 275 -20.53 -7.09 -8.20
CA TYR A 275 -19.54 -8.12 -7.86
C TYR A 275 -18.28 -7.54 -7.18
N TYR A 276 -18.48 -7.00 -5.99
CA TYR A 276 -17.39 -6.65 -5.08
C TYR A 276 -16.77 -7.94 -4.55
N ASP A 277 -15.58 -8.25 -5.04
CA ASP A 277 -14.65 -9.10 -4.29
C ASP A 277 -14.09 -8.27 -3.13
N PHE A 278 -14.02 -8.86 -1.93
CA PHE A 278 -13.57 -8.19 -0.69
C PHE A 278 -12.12 -7.71 -0.75
N GLY A 279 -11.35 -8.26 -1.69
CA GLY A 279 -10.04 -7.75 -2.07
C GLY A 279 -10.03 -6.30 -2.58
N TYR A 280 -11.19 -5.67 -2.78
CA TYR A 280 -11.31 -4.28 -3.24
C TYR A 280 -11.36 -3.26 -2.10
N PHE A 281 -11.64 -3.68 -0.87
CA PHE A 281 -11.64 -2.75 0.27
C PHE A 281 -10.24 -2.14 0.46
N ARG A 282 -10.20 -0.83 0.69
CA ARG A 282 -8.97 -0.11 1.01
C ARG A 282 -9.08 0.60 2.35
N SER A 283 -10.17 1.31 2.62
CA SER A 283 -10.37 1.96 3.91
C SER A 283 -11.84 2.35 4.12
N TRP A 284 -12.18 2.75 5.34
CA TRP A 284 -13.40 3.50 5.60
C TRP A 284 -13.25 4.94 5.11
N PHE A 285 -14.37 5.56 4.74
CA PHE A 285 -14.41 7.01 4.51
C PHE A 285 -14.65 7.73 5.85
N TYR A 286 -13.99 8.87 6.06
CA TYR A 286 -13.91 9.56 7.37
C TYR A 286 -15.25 9.88 8.05
N ASP A 287 -16.30 10.18 7.28
CA ASP A 287 -17.64 10.50 7.78
C ASP A 287 -18.55 9.26 7.87
N GLU A 288 -18.02 8.08 7.56
CA GLU A 288 -18.71 6.79 7.50
C GLU A 288 -19.87 6.74 6.50
N SER A 289 -19.94 7.68 5.55
CA SER A 289 -20.93 7.64 4.47
C SER A 289 -20.59 6.63 3.37
N GLY A 290 -19.45 5.94 3.48
CA GLY A 290 -18.95 5.07 2.42
C GLY A 290 -17.71 4.28 2.79
N VAL A 291 -17.32 3.38 1.89
CA VAL A 291 -16.04 2.69 1.89
C VAL A 291 -15.20 3.09 0.69
N VAL A 292 -13.90 3.22 0.89
CA VAL A 292 -12.93 3.43 -0.18
C VAL A 292 -12.52 2.09 -0.75
N VAL A 293 -12.58 2.00 -2.07
CA VAL A 293 -12.43 0.74 -2.78
C VAL A 293 -11.66 0.89 -4.08
N GLN A 294 -10.97 -0.17 -4.46
CA GLN A 294 -10.23 -0.27 -5.71
C GLN A 294 -10.26 -1.71 -6.22
N SER A 295 -10.87 -1.90 -7.39
CA SER A 295 -10.91 -3.20 -8.06
C SER A 295 -9.49 -3.70 -8.41
N TYR A 296 -9.30 -5.02 -8.40
CA TYR A 296 -8.08 -5.64 -8.93
C TYR A 296 -7.97 -5.31 -10.42
N SER A 297 -6.74 -5.04 -10.85
CA SER A 297 -6.48 -4.82 -12.25
C SER A 297 -6.53 -6.15 -13.00
N ASP A 298 -7.57 -6.31 -13.83
CA ASP A 298 -7.64 -7.37 -14.82
C ASP A 298 -6.67 -7.10 -15.97
N TYR A 299 -6.42 -8.11 -16.80
CA TYR A 299 -5.64 -7.99 -18.02
C TYR A 299 -6.56 -8.12 -19.23
N LEU A 300 -6.36 -7.28 -20.25
CA LEU A 300 -7.11 -7.38 -21.50
C LEU A 300 -6.88 -8.73 -22.19
N PHE A 301 -5.67 -9.30 -22.03
CA PHE A 301 -5.34 -10.64 -22.49
C PHE A 301 -4.80 -11.45 -21.32
N SER A 302 -5.61 -12.37 -20.81
CA SER A 302 -5.20 -13.38 -19.84
C SER A 302 -4.91 -14.71 -20.54
N SER A 303 -3.76 -15.31 -20.28
CA SER A 303 -3.45 -16.68 -20.73
C SER A 303 -3.22 -17.58 -19.51
N THR A 304 -3.75 -18.80 -19.56
CA THR A 304 -3.47 -19.84 -18.55
C THR A 304 -2.11 -20.50 -18.75
N LEU A 305 -1.45 -20.26 -19.90
CA LEU A 305 -0.22 -20.93 -20.34
C LEU A 305 0.94 -19.94 -20.62
N GLY A 306 0.77 -18.64 -20.32
CA GLY A 306 1.77 -17.61 -20.59
C GLY A 306 1.52 -16.31 -19.81
N PRO A 307 2.31 -15.25 -20.05
CA PRO A 307 2.13 -13.99 -19.36
C PRO A 307 0.78 -13.36 -19.71
N SER A 308 0.16 -12.69 -18.74
CA SER A 308 -0.98 -11.83 -19.01
C SER A 308 -0.48 -10.46 -19.47
N PHE A 309 -1.19 -9.84 -20.42
CA PHE A 309 -0.75 -8.59 -21.05
C PHE A 309 -1.84 -7.53 -21.01
N PHE A 310 -1.40 -6.28 -20.93
CA PHE A 310 -2.24 -5.08 -20.90
C PHE A 310 -3.14 -5.00 -19.67
N LEU A 311 -2.54 -4.56 -18.57
CA LEU A 311 -3.23 -4.22 -17.34
C LEU A 311 -4.35 -3.19 -17.62
N ILE A 312 -5.56 -3.47 -17.16
CA ILE A 312 -6.69 -2.55 -17.22
C ILE A 312 -6.61 -1.64 -15.99
N PRO A 313 -6.40 -0.32 -16.18
CA PRO A 313 -6.31 0.61 -15.06
C PRO A 313 -7.65 0.72 -14.34
N LYS A 314 -7.65 0.74 -13.01
CA LYS A 314 -8.87 0.85 -12.20
C LYS A 314 -8.88 2.15 -11.41
N PRO A 315 -10.01 2.87 -11.34
CA PRO A 315 -10.11 4.06 -10.51
C PRO A 315 -10.12 3.68 -9.02
N ILE A 316 -9.82 4.66 -8.17
CA ILE A 316 -10.11 4.58 -6.74
C ILE A 316 -11.48 5.23 -6.54
N LEU A 317 -12.39 4.50 -5.92
CA LEU A 317 -13.79 4.91 -5.73
C LEU A 317 -14.12 5.03 -4.24
N LYS A 318 -15.10 5.88 -3.93
CA LYS A 318 -15.91 5.79 -2.72
C LYS A 318 -17.23 5.12 -3.10
N LEU A 319 -17.54 3.99 -2.49
CA LEU A 319 -18.86 3.36 -2.56
C LEU A 319 -19.71 3.89 -1.41
N GLY A 320 -20.81 4.57 -1.72
CA GLY A 320 -21.71 5.12 -0.71
C GLY A 320 -22.48 4.03 0.02
N LEU A 321 -22.64 4.17 1.34
CA LEU A 321 -23.48 3.29 2.15
C LEU A 321 -24.97 3.72 2.06
N PRO A 322 -25.91 2.76 2.20
CA PRO A 322 -27.34 3.02 2.08
C PRO A 322 -27.96 3.76 3.27
#